data_AF-A0A2X1N981-F1
#
_entry.id   AF-A0A2X1N981-F1
#
_cell.length_a   1.000
_cell.length_b   1.000
_cell.length_c   1.000
_cell.angle_alpha   90.00
_cell.angle_beta   90.00
_cell.angle_gamma   90.00
#
_symmetry.space_group_name_H-M   'P 1'
#
loop_
_entity.id
_entity.type
_entity.pdbx_description
1 polymer ?
#
loop_
_entity_poly.entity_id
_entity_poly.type
_entity_poly.pdbx_seq_one_letter_code
_entity_poly.pdbx_strand_id
1 'polypeptide(L)'
;MKQLWFAMSLVTGSLLFSANASATPASGALLQQMNLASQSLNYELSFISINKQGVESLRYRHARLDNRPLAQLLQMDGPRREVVQRGNEISYFEPGLEPFTLNGDYIVDSLPSLIYTDFKRLSPYYDFISVGRTRIADRLANHSRGCPRWYTLQLHRVDGHRIEITDAG
;
A
#
# COMPACT_ATOMS: atom_id res chain seq x y z
N MET A 1 -46.70 -42.98 -19.74
CA MET A 1 -45.83 -41.95 -20.34
C MET A 1 -45.47 -40.92 -19.27
N LYS A 2 -44.32 -41.10 -18.58
CA LYS A 2 -43.94 -40.34 -17.35
C LYS A 2 -42.51 -39.77 -17.41
N GLN A 3 -41.90 -39.76 -18.59
CA GLN A 3 -40.47 -39.45 -18.80
C GLN A 3 -40.22 -37.98 -19.19
N LEU A 4 -41.27 -37.17 -19.42
CA LEU A 4 -41.11 -35.81 -19.97
C LEU A 4 -41.08 -34.70 -18.90
N TRP A 5 -41.35 -34.98 -17.63
CA TRP A 5 -41.34 -33.96 -16.57
C TRP A 5 -40.02 -33.79 -15.84
N PHE A 6 -39.06 -34.72 -16.00
CA PHE A 6 -37.76 -34.60 -15.33
C PHE A 6 -36.73 -33.78 -16.13
N ALA A 7 -36.98 -33.49 -17.42
CA ALA A 7 -36.05 -32.73 -18.23
C ALA A 7 -36.09 -31.20 -17.98
N MET A 8 -37.18 -30.68 -17.39
CA MET A 8 -37.38 -29.23 -17.26
C MET A 8 -36.81 -28.64 -15.96
N SER A 9 -36.37 -29.46 -15.00
CA SER A 9 -35.73 -28.94 -13.77
C SER A 9 -34.22 -28.79 -13.88
N LEU A 10 -33.57 -29.43 -14.87
CA LEU A 10 -32.11 -29.37 -15.00
C LEU A 10 -31.62 -28.08 -15.69
N VAL A 11 -32.48 -27.37 -16.42
CA VAL A 11 -32.08 -26.14 -17.16
C VAL A 11 -32.13 -24.89 -16.26
N THR A 12 -32.97 -24.89 -15.22
CA THR A 12 -33.14 -23.72 -14.34
C THR A 12 -32.07 -23.59 -13.25
N GLY A 13 -31.27 -24.64 -13.02
CA GLY A 13 -30.20 -24.64 -12.01
C GLY A 13 -28.87 -24.04 -12.47
N SER A 14 -28.69 -23.79 -13.77
CA SER A 14 -27.38 -23.45 -14.35
C SER A 14 -27.06 -21.95 -14.41
N LEU A 15 -27.96 -21.08 -13.94
CA LEU A 15 -27.78 -19.61 -14.05
C LEU A 15 -27.35 -18.92 -12.74
N LEU A 16 -27.13 -19.66 -11.65
CA LEU A 16 -26.79 -19.05 -10.34
C LEU A 16 -25.32 -19.12 -9.93
N PHE A 17 -24.44 -19.67 -10.78
CA PHE A 17 -23.00 -19.55 -10.58
C PHE A 17 -22.42 -18.46 -11.48
N SER A 18 -22.85 -17.22 -11.26
CA SER A 18 -21.97 -16.08 -11.56
C SER A 18 -20.83 -16.12 -10.55
N ALA A 19 -19.79 -16.89 -10.86
CA ALA A 19 -18.49 -16.67 -10.25
C ALA A 19 -18.10 -15.24 -10.65
N ASN A 20 -18.34 -14.28 -9.75
CA ASN A 20 -17.74 -12.98 -9.83
C ASN A 20 -16.23 -13.22 -9.71
N ALA A 21 -15.59 -13.46 -10.85
CA ALA A 21 -14.16 -13.27 -11.00
C ALA A 21 -13.95 -11.79 -10.73
N SER A 22 -13.65 -11.47 -9.46
CA SER A 22 -13.32 -10.11 -9.07
C SER A 22 -12.17 -9.67 -9.95
N ALA A 23 -12.47 -8.75 -10.87
CA ALA A 23 -11.47 -8.07 -11.66
C ALA A 23 -10.41 -7.58 -10.69
N THR A 24 -9.15 -7.92 -10.93
CA THR A 24 -8.04 -7.43 -10.10
C THR A 24 -8.21 -5.91 -10.02
N PRO A 25 -8.49 -5.34 -8.84
CA PRO A 25 -8.76 -3.91 -8.74
C PRO A 25 -7.60 -3.17 -9.36
N ALA A 26 -7.90 -2.16 -10.18
CA ALA A 26 -6.90 -1.33 -10.82
C ALA A 26 -5.87 -0.90 -9.77
N SER A 27 -4.57 -1.04 -10.05
CA SER A 27 -3.51 -0.90 -9.04
C SER A 27 -3.59 0.43 -8.28
N GLY A 28 -4.04 1.50 -8.91
CA GLY A 28 -4.32 2.78 -8.25
C GLY A 28 -5.39 2.71 -7.16
N ALA A 29 -6.47 1.94 -7.36
CA ALA A 29 -7.52 1.77 -6.36
C ALA A 29 -7.03 1.01 -5.12
N LEU A 30 -6.19 -0.01 -5.31
CA LEU A 30 -5.56 -0.73 -4.19
C LEU A 30 -4.61 0.18 -3.39
N LEU A 31 -3.82 1.00 -4.07
CA LEU A 31 -2.93 1.96 -3.42
C LEU A 31 -3.71 3.02 -2.63
N GLN A 32 -4.85 3.46 -3.17
CA GLN A 32 -5.75 4.36 -2.46
C GLN A 32 -6.36 3.68 -1.22
N GLN A 33 -6.76 2.41 -1.31
CA GLN A 33 -7.25 1.64 -0.16
C GLN A 33 -6.17 1.46 0.91
N MET A 34 -4.91 1.25 0.50
CA MET A 34 -3.77 1.17 1.43
C MET A 34 -3.62 2.48 2.21
N ASN A 35 -3.60 3.63 1.54
CA ASN A 35 -3.49 4.94 2.20
C ASN A 35 -4.66 5.15 3.20
N LEU A 36 -5.89 4.85 2.79
CA LEU A 36 -7.06 4.94 3.68
C LEU A 36 -6.91 4.03 4.91
N ALA A 37 -6.52 2.78 4.72
CA ALA A 37 -6.32 1.83 5.80
C ALA A 37 -5.25 2.30 6.80
N SER A 38 -4.14 2.85 6.31
CA SER A 38 -3.06 3.38 7.15
C SER A 38 -3.50 4.56 8.02
N GLN A 39 -4.47 5.36 7.57
CA GLN A 39 -4.97 6.50 8.34
C GLN A 39 -6.19 6.18 9.21
N SER A 40 -6.92 5.11 8.93
CA SER A 40 -8.19 4.80 9.59
C SER A 40 -8.11 3.68 10.62
N LEU A 41 -7.25 2.68 10.38
CA LEU A 41 -7.24 1.45 11.19
C LEU A 41 -6.40 1.60 12.45
N ASN A 42 -6.75 0.83 13.48
CA ASN A 42 -5.92 0.66 14.66
C ASN A 42 -5.00 -0.55 14.42
N TYR A 43 -3.69 -0.35 14.44
CA TYR A 43 -2.73 -1.40 14.14
C TYR A 43 -1.37 -1.17 14.80
N GLU A 44 -0.60 -2.25 14.88
CA GLU A 44 0.81 -2.26 15.28
C GLU A 44 1.62 -2.92 14.16
N LEU A 45 2.71 -2.29 13.76
CA LEU A 45 3.70 -2.81 12.82
C LEU A 45 5.04 -2.91 13.54
N SER A 46 5.62 -4.11 13.52
CA SER A 46 7.01 -4.32 13.90
C SER A 46 7.79 -4.61 12.62
N PHE A 47 8.76 -3.76 12.30
CA PHE A 47 9.48 -3.82 11.03
C PHE A 47 10.95 -3.44 11.22
N ILE A 48 11.75 -3.74 10.22
CA ILE A 48 13.15 -3.33 10.16
C ILE A 48 13.33 -2.30 9.05
N SER A 49 14.06 -1.22 9.32
CA SER A 49 14.55 -0.33 8.28
C SER A 49 15.95 -0.76 7.89
N ILE A 50 16.17 -0.97 6.58
CA ILE A 50 17.46 -1.41 6.05
C ILE A 50 18.02 -0.28 5.19
N ASN A 51 19.13 0.29 5.67
CA ASN A 51 19.79 1.44 5.08
C ASN A 51 21.26 1.09 4.78
N LYS A 52 22.02 1.97 4.14
CA LYS A 52 23.48 1.76 3.98
C LYS A 52 24.23 1.73 5.32
N GLN A 53 23.69 2.42 6.32
CA GLN A 53 24.24 2.59 7.65
C GLN A 53 24.03 1.35 8.53
N GLY A 54 23.03 0.53 8.24
CA GLY A 54 22.72 -0.66 9.04
C GLY A 54 21.25 -1.06 8.98
N VAL A 55 20.88 -1.90 9.94
CA VAL A 55 19.51 -2.40 10.13
C VAL A 55 19.00 -1.87 11.47
N GLU A 56 17.85 -1.21 11.45
CA GLU A 56 17.21 -0.63 12.64
C GLU A 56 15.89 -1.34 12.91
N SER A 57 15.69 -1.82 14.14
CA SER A 57 14.42 -2.40 14.57
C SER A 57 13.47 -1.32 15.09
N LEU A 58 12.30 -1.20 14.45
CA LEU A 58 11.31 -0.16 14.71
C LEU A 58 9.94 -0.78 14.99
N ARG A 59 9.18 -0.14 15.87
CA ARG A 59 7.78 -0.45 16.10
C ARG A 59 6.93 0.79 15.89
N TYR A 60 5.97 0.69 14.99
CA TYR A 60 5.00 1.75 14.71
C TYR A 60 3.60 1.32 15.14
N ARG A 61 2.94 2.16 15.93
CA ARG A 61 1.54 1.98 16.34
C ARG A 61 0.74 3.13 15.79
N HIS A 62 -0.44 2.81 15.28
CA HIS A 62 -1.42 3.80 14.85
C HIS A 62 -2.77 3.45 15.42
N ALA A 63 -3.49 4.47 15.90
CA ALA A 63 -4.84 4.37 16.36
C ALA A 63 -5.60 5.67 16.05
N ARG A 64 -6.92 5.59 15.99
CA ARG A 64 -7.79 6.75 15.89
C ARG A 64 -8.72 6.81 17.10
N LEU A 65 -8.61 7.90 17.87
CA LEU A 65 -9.42 8.15 19.06
C LEU A 65 -10.09 9.52 18.91
N ASP A 66 -11.40 9.61 19.12
CA ASP A 66 -12.18 10.86 18.98
C ASP A 66 -11.96 11.58 17.64
N ASN A 67 -11.81 10.80 16.57
CA ASN A 67 -11.47 11.26 15.22
C ASN A 67 -10.13 12.01 15.11
N ARG A 68 -9.23 11.85 16.10
CA ARG A 68 -7.86 12.34 16.08
C ARG A 68 -6.88 11.18 15.85
N PRO A 69 -5.90 11.32 14.96
CA PRO A 69 -4.85 10.32 14.80
C PRO A 69 -3.95 10.29 16.03
N LEU A 70 -3.65 9.09 16.50
CA LEU A 70 -2.65 8.80 17.51
C LEU A 70 -1.64 7.86 16.87
N ALA A 71 -0.36 8.21 16.92
CA ALA A 71 0.69 7.33 16.46
C ALA A 71 1.88 7.33 17.42
N GLN A 72 2.64 6.24 17.41
CA GLN A 72 3.86 6.08 18.18
C GLN A 72 4.87 5.32 17.33
N LEU A 73 6.02 5.93 17.08
CA LEU A 73 7.20 5.27 16.55
C LEU A 73 8.20 5.07 17.68
N LEU A 74 8.64 3.84 17.87
CA LEU A 74 9.60 3.47 18.90
C LEU A 74 10.79 2.77 18.26
N GLN A 75 11.98 3.25 18.57
CA GLN A 75 13.22 2.53 18.29
C GLN A 75 13.41 1.43 19.34
N MET A 76 13.54 0.18 18.88
CA MET A 76 13.61 -0.99 19.75
C MET A 76 15.04 -1.32 20.19
N ASP A 77 16.04 -0.85 19.43
CA ASP A 77 17.46 -1.10 19.68
C ASP A 77 18.20 0.17 20.10
N GLY A 78 19.12 0.05 21.06
CA GLY A 78 19.98 1.16 21.49
C GLY A 78 19.28 2.17 22.41
N PRO A 79 19.64 3.48 22.34
CA PRO A 79 18.98 4.52 23.12
C PRO A 79 17.49 4.57 22.78
N ARG A 80 16.65 4.63 23.81
CA ARG A 80 15.20 4.66 23.65
C ARG A 80 14.75 5.99 23.01
N ARG A 81 14.68 6.02 21.68
CA ARG A 81 14.10 7.10 20.90
C ARG A 81 12.63 6.81 20.62
N GLU A 82 11.80 7.80 20.87
CA GLU A 82 10.35 7.67 20.73
C GLU A 82 9.79 8.94 20.09
N VAL A 83 8.93 8.77 19.09
CA VAL A 83 8.18 9.86 18.47
C VAL A 83 6.71 9.54 18.61
N VAL A 84 5.94 10.48 19.17
CA VAL A 84 4.51 10.30 19.36
C VAL A 84 3.76 11.38 18.60
N GLN A 85 2.65 11.00 17.99
CA GLN A 85 1.73 11.90 17.31
C GLN A 85 0.41 11.93 18.06
N ARG A 86 -0.10 13.14 18.27
CA ARG A 86 -1.44 13.41 18.80
C ARG A 86 -2.11 14.49 17.96
N GLY A 87 -3.03 14.09 17.09
CA GLY A 87 -3.61 15.02 16.13
C GLY A 87 -2.54 15.53 15.16
N ASN A 88 -2.34 16.84 15.14
CA ASN A 88 -1.32 17.53 14.35
C ASN A 88 -0.04 17.83 15.15
N GLU A 89 0.05 17.39 16.41
CA GLU A 89 1.22 17.60 17.26
C GLU A 89 2.10 16.35 17.25
N ILE A 90 3.38 16.51 16.93
CA ILE A 90 4.37 15.44 16.91
C ILE A 90 5.46 15.79 17.92
N SER A 91 5.58 14.97 18.96
CA SER A 91 6.56 15.16 20.03
C SER A 91 7.69 14.15 19.90
N TYR A 92 8.93 14.65 20.01
CA TYR A 92 10.16 13.88 19.89
C TYR A 92 10.78 13.68 21.27
N PHE A 93 11.07 12.44 21.61
CA PHE A 93 11.73 12.04 22.86
C PHE A 93 13.02 11.30 22.51
N GLU A 94 14.15 11.95 22.74
CA GLU A 94 15.46 11.36 22.55
C GLU A 94 16.29 11.51 23.84
N PRO A 95 17.00 10.45 24.29
CA PRO A 95 17.86 10.56 25.46
C PRO A 95 18.98 11.60 25.23
N GLY A 96 19.08 12.59 26.12
CA GLY A 96 20.09 13.64 26.06
C GLY A 96 19.66 14.91 25.33
N LEU A 97 18.44 14.95 24.79
CA LEU A 97 17.83 16.16 24.23
C LEU A 97 16.56 16.52 25.02
N GLU A 98 16.27 17.82 25.14
CA GLU A 98 14.99 18.25 25.68
C GLU A 98 13.87 17.91 24.70
N PRO A 99 12.77 17.29 25.17
CA PRO A 99 11.63 16.97 24.31
C PRO A 99 11.05 18.23 23.68
N PHE A 100 10.77 18.16 22.38
CA PHE A 100 10.15 19.24 21.64
C PHE A 100 8.99 18.73 20.79
N THR A 101 8.07 19.64 20.48
CA THR A 101 6.86 19.35 19.71
C THR A 101 6.84 20.20 18.45
N LEU A 102 6.56 19.57 17.31
CA LEU A 102 6.38 20.20 16.02
C LEU A 102 4.96 19.94 15.51
N ASN A 103 4.47 20.83 14.64
CA ASN A 103 3.21 20.60 13.94
C ASN A 103 3.45 19.77 12.67
N GLY A 104 2.64 18.75 12.44
CA GLY A 104 2.67 17.93 11.23
C GLY A 104 1.54 16.90 11.17
N ASP A 105 1.20 16.46 9.96
CA ASP A 105 0.07 15.55 9.72
C ASP A 105 0.41 14.07 9.99
N TYR A 106 1.69 13.70 9.96
CA TYR A 106 2.19 12.35 10.20
C TYR A 106 3.65 12.38 10.66
N ILE A 107 4.09 11.32 11.35
CA ILE A 107 5.48 11.17 11.77
C ILE A 107 6.37 10.97 10.54
N VAL A 108 7.22 11.95 10.25
CA VAL A 108 8.20 11.90 9.15
C VAL A 108 9.21 10.77 9.39
N ASP A 109 9.62 10.10 8.32
CA ASP A 109 10.57 8.97 8.31
C ASP A 109 10.18 7.74 9.15
N SER A 110 8.95 7.68 9.65
CA SER A 110 8.44 6.50 10.36
C SER A 110 8.11 5.35 9.40
N LEU A 111 7.34 5.66 8.37
CA LEU A 111 6.93 4.75 7.33
C LEU A 111 7.31 5.36 5.97
N PRO A 112 7.48 4.54 4.92
CA PRO A 112 7.72 5.05 3.58
C PRO A 112 6.67 6.12 3.21
N SER A 113 7.14 7.28 2.75
CA SER A 113 6.28 8.44 2.41
C SER A 113 5.14 8.11 1.44
N LEU A 114 5.33 7.07 0.62
CA LEU A 114 4.33 6.52 -0.28
C LEU A 114 3.03 6.13 0.43
N ILE A 115 3.09 5.70 1.70
CA ILE A 115 1.91 5.27 2.47
C ILE A 115 0.96 6.44 2.72
N TYR A 116 1.48 7.65 2.93
CA TYR A 116 0.69 8.86 3.22
C TYR A 116 0.35 9.68 1.97
N THR A 117 0.77 9.23 0.78
CA THR A 117 0.63 10.02 -0.45
C THR A 117 -0.76 9.89 -1.08
N ASP A 118 -1.30 10.99 -1.61
CA ASP A 118 -2.51 10.96 -2.44
C ASP A 118 -2.19 10.47 -3.87
N PHE A 119 -2.51 9.20 -4.13
CA PHE A 119 -2.29 8.57 -5.44
C PHE A 119 -3.09 9.21 -6.58
N LYS A 120 -4.17 9.96 -6.30
CA LYS A 120 -4.91 10.71 -7.33
C LYS A 120 -4.11 11.89 -7.85
N ARG A 121 -3.28 12.50 -7.00
CA ARG A 121 -2.38 13.58 -7.41
C ARG A 121 -1.20 13.07 -8.22
N LEU A 122 -0.77 11.84 -7.96
CA LEU A 122 0.34 11.20 -8.68
C LEU A 122 -0.08 10.58 -10.02
N SER A 123 -1.34 10.17 -10.18
CA SER A 123 -1.80 9.45 -11.38
C SER A 123 -1.55 10.14 -12.73
N PRO A 124 -1.52 11.49 -12.86
CA PRO A 124 -1.16 12.13 -14.12
C PRO A 124 0.31 11.91 -14.52
N TYR A 125 1.20 11.75 -13.54
CA TYR A 125 2.65 11.72 -13.74
C TYR A 125 3.26 10.33 -13.53
N TYR A 126 2.50 9.39 -12.97
CA TYR A 126 2.96 8.04 -12.65
C TYR A 126 1.98 6.99 -13.16
N ASP A 127 2.54 5.94 -13.74
CA ASP A 127 1.79 4.72 -14.06
C ASP A 127 1.94 3.70 -12.92
N PHE A 128 0.81 3.21 -12.41
CA PHE A 128 0.77 2.17 -11.38
C PHE A 128 0.53 0.81 -12.03
N ILE A 129 1.58 0.01 -12.12
CA ILE A 129 1.58 -1.27 -12.84
C ILE A 129 1.48 -2.41 -11.84
N SER A 130 0.46 -3.27 -12.00
CA SER A 130 0.34 -4.52 -11.24
C SER A 130 1.43 -5.50 -11.69
N VAL A 131 2.18 -6.05 -10.74
CA VAL A 131 3.24 -7.03 -11.03
C VAL A 131 2.81 -8.45 -10.67
N GLY A 132 1.86 -8.59 -9.74
CA GLY A 132 1.34 -9.89 -9.32
C GLY A 132 1.06 -9.95 -7.83
N ARG A 133 1.02 -11.17 -7.29
CA ARG A 133 0.80 -11.43 -5.86
C ARG A 133 1.94 -12.28 -5.32
N THR A 134 2.39 -11.99 -4.11
CA THR A 134 3.44 -12.75 -3.41
C THR A 134 3.14 -12.82 -1.92
N ARG A 135 3.83 -13.69 -1.19
CA ARG A 135 3.67 -13.82 0.26
C ARG A 135 4.71 -12.97 0.99
N ILE A 136 4.26 -12.04 1.83
CA ILE A 136 5.10 -11.18 2.69
C ILE A 136 4.50 -11.18 4.09
N ALA A 137 5.34 -11.37 5.13
CA ALA A 137 4.89 -11.46 6.53
C ALA A 137 3.73 -12.45 6.73
N ASP A 138 3.82 -13.62 6.07
CA ASP A 138 2.80 -14.68 6.04
C ASP A 138 1.42 -14.25 5.52
N ARG A 139 1.34 -13.12 4.81
CA ARG A 139 0.11 -12.63 4.16
C ARG A 139 0.29 -12.57 2.66
N LEU A 140 -0.79 -12.85 1.93
CA LEU A 140 -0.82 -12.65 0.48
C LEU A 140 -0.90 -11.15 0.19
N ALA A 141 0.15 -10.61 -0.43
CA ALA A 141 0.29 -9.20 -0.75
C ALA A 141 0.21 -8.97 -2.27
N ASN A 142 -0.47 -7.89 -2.67
CA ASN A 142 -0.44 -7.41 -4.06
C ASN A 142 0.84 -6.61 -4.28
N HIS A 143 1.59 -6.94 -5.32
CA HIS A 143 2.79 -6.22 -5.71
C HIS A 143 2.48 -5.24 -6.85
N SER A 144 2.79 -3.97 -6.64
CA SER A 144 2.62 -2.91 -7.64
C SER A 144 3.88 -2.08 -7.73
N ARG A 145 4.16 -1.58 -8.94
CA ARG A 145 5.27 -0.67 -9.23
C ARG A 145 4.70 0.68 -9.65
N GLY A 146 5.17 1.75 -9.03
CA GLY A 146 4.95 3.12 -9.51
C GLY A 146 6.13 3.52 -10.39
N CYS A 147 5.86 3.80 -11.66
CA CYS A 147 6.87 4.28 -12.61
C CYS A 147 6.51 5.71 -13.02
N PRO A 148 7.46 6.66 -13.02
CA PRO A 148 7.23 7.96 -13.65
C PRO A 148 6.85 7.73 -15.12
N ARG A 149 5.83 8.43 -15.61
CA ARG A 149 5.31 8.28 -16.97
C ARG A 149 6.37 8.61 -18.02
N TRP A 150 7.21 9.59 -17.73
CA TRP A 150 8.39 9.98 -18.54
C TRP A 150 9.46 8.88 -18.67
N TYR A 151 9.37 7.82 -17.86
CA TYR A 151 10.26 6.66 -17.90
C TYR A 151 9.60 5.44 -18.57
N THR A 152 8.35 5.54 -19.02
CA THR A 152 7.64 4.46 -19.71
C THR A 152 8.12 4.40 -21.16
N LEU A 153 9.31 3.84 -21.37
CA LEU A 153 9.76 3.43 -22.71
C LEU A 153 8.81 2.33 -23.21
N GLN A 154 8.04 2.59 -24.26
CA GLN A 154 7.31 1.52 -24.93
C GLN A 154 8.30 0.71 -25.79
N LEU A 155 8.57 -0.52 -25.37
CA LEU A 155 9.28 -1.50 -26.19
C LEU A 155 8.33 -2.00 -27.29
N HIS A 156 8.35 -1.36 -28.45
CA HIS A 156 7.72 -1.91 -29.64
C HIS A 156 8.66 -2.92 -30.30
N ARG A 157 8.23 -4.19 -30.38
CA ARG A 157 8.91 -5.21 -31.19
C ARG A 157 8.45 -5.02 -32.63
N VAL A 158 9.27 -4.36 -33.45
CA VAL A 158 9.07 -4.27 -34.89
C VAL A 158 9.93 -5.36 -35.55
N ASP A 159 9.25 -6.35 -36.15
CA ASP A 159 9.81 -7.33 -37.09
C ASP A 159 11.07 -8.10 -36.66
N GLY A 160 10.97 -8.83 -35.55
CA GLY A 160 11.83 -9.98 -35.23
C GLY A 160 13.31 -9.71 -34.90
N HIS A 161 13.87 -8.57 -35.29
CA HIS A 161 15.30 -8.29 -35.17
C HIS A 161 15.66 -6.85 -34.76
N ARG A 162 14.68 -5.95 -34.57
CA ARG A 162 14.94 -4.56 -34.17
C ARG A 162 14.02 -4.14 -33.02
N ILE A 163 14.63 -3.65 -31.94
CA ILE A 163 13.94 -3.05 -30.81
C ILE A 163 14.06 -1.54 -31.00
N GLU A 164 12.95 -0.87 -31.28
CA GLU A 164 12.91 0.59 -31.27
C GLU A 164 12.42 1.07 -29.92
N ILE A 165 13.20 1.96 -29.31
CA ILE A 165 12.87 2.63 -28.05
C ILE A 165 12.23 3.95 -28.46
N THR A 166 10.92 4.07 -28.32
CA THR A 166 10.21 5.33 -28.55
C THR A 166 9.71 5.88 -27.23
N ASP A 167 9.96 7.18 -27.02
CA ASP A 167 9.43 7.89 -25.86
C ASP A 167 7.91 7.97 -25.97
N ALA A 168 7.20 7.64 -24.89
CA ALA A 168 5.75 7.69 -24.85
C ALA A 168 5.32 9.14 -24.57
N GLY A 169 5.32 9.96 -25.63
CA GLY A 169 4.75 11.31 -25.62
C GLY A 169 3.27 11.34 -25.27
#